data_AF-A0A485KEI8-F1
#
_entry.id   AF-A0A485KEI8-F1
#
_cell.length_a   1.000
_cell.length_b   1.000
_cell.length_c   1.000
_cell.angle_alpha   90.00
_cell.angle_beta   90.00
_cell.angle_gamma   90.00
#
_symmetry.space_group_name_H-M   'P 1'
#
loop_
_entity.id
_entity.type
_entity.pdbx_description
1 polymer ?
#
loop_
_entity_poly.entity_id
_entity_poly.type
_entity_poly.pdbx_seq_one_letter_code
_entity_poly.pdbx_strand_id
1 'polypeptide(L)'
;MHRYGGVNTMGVCNMDCPEGSGTHCLRHLPSTATTSSTAATVACEIFWCQFSLFVTSNQKGLTYTYVNVFLHAGIKRTSFAQREKGTMPSYMDRAAMSIDYIAASSFRIGVFTVFQTVVFLALQLLLAVFVYGPASVAGAPDTPFLPIPDARFGYDAQDLVELYLWMGPAVRRNFLVFELVDLLVFLPTYTHFLTLLLALVFSRLGRPHEPSLVVYVPFVAGMFDALENAAHLYTAATFQPARSIQKETWLHAAVVGSLCNQAKWTFIAISLVVLCWTYGKTTMLDSTPEEEGNDVAASDESSTSDDDVFVDYASQKKMQ
;
A
#
# COMPACT_ATOMS: atom_id res chain seq x y z
N MET A 1 -28.61 -54.54 -6.18
CA MET A 1 -28.34 -55.48 -7.29
C MET A 1 -28.88 -54.89 -8.58
N HIS A 2 -28.05 -54.23 -9.39
CA HIS A 2 -28.00 -54.36 -10.85
C HIS A 2 -26.81 -53.54 -11.36
N ARG A 3 -26.03 -54.18 -12.24
CA ARG A 3 -24.75 -53.74 -12.79
C ARG A 3 -24.93 -52.97 -14.11
N TYR A 4 -24.01 -52.01 -14.31
CA TYR A 4 -23.25 -51.65 -15.52
C TYR A 4 -23.86 -51.64 -16.94
N GLY A 5 -23.49 -50.58 -17.67
CA GLY A 5 -23.34 -50.52 -19.13
C GLY A 5 -23.88 -49.19 -19.70
N GLY A 6 -23.15 -48.34 -20.42
CA GLY A 6 -21.84 -48.46 -21.02
C GLY A 6 -21.36 -47.10 -21.55
N VAL A 7 -20.07 -47.05 -21.84
CA VAL A 7 -19.31 -45.93 -22.45
C VAL A 7 -19.25 -46.16 -23.96
N ASN A 8 -19.36 -45.08 -24.74
CA ASN A 8 -18.81 -44.79 -26.09
C ASN A 8 -19.77 -43.81 -26.82
N THR A 9 -19.38 -42.79 -27.58
CA THR A 9 -18.18 -42.63 -28.42
C THR A 9 -18.00 -41.16 -28.82
N MET A 10 -16.76 -40.82 -29.17
CA MET A 10 -16.27 -39.57 -29.74
C MET A 10 -17.12 -39.02 -30.90
N GLY A 11 -17.44 -37.73 -30.85
CA GLY A 11 -17.83 -36.93 -32.01
C GLY A 11 -16.62 -36.21 -32.57
N VAL A 12 -16.05 -36.72 -33.67
CA VAL A 12 -15.07 -36.05 -34.51
C VAL A 12 -15.82 -35.03 -35.36
N CYS A 13 -15.55 -33.74 -35.19
CA CYS A 13 -15.96 -32.72 -36.16
C CYS A 13 -14.80 -32.48 -37.13
N ASN A 14 -14.92 -33.10 -38.31
CA ASN A 14 -14.22 -32.65 -39.52
C ASN A 14 -14.85 -31.31 -39.96
N MET A 15 -14.04 -30.26 -40.07
CA MET A 15 -14.36 -29.12 -40.93
C MET A 15 -13.36 -29.12 -42.08
N ASP A 16 -13.84 -29.51 -43.25
CA ASP A 16 -13.19 -29.25 -44.53
C ASP A 16 -13.18 -27.74 -44.80
N CYS A 17 -12.01 -27.15 -45.01
CA CYS A 17 -11.87 -25.81 -45.58
C CYS A 17 -11.52 -25.94 -47.07
N PRO A 18 -12.25 -25.26 -47.98
CA PRO A 18 -11.91 -25.24 -49.39
C PRO A 18 -10.73 -24.29 -49.65
N GLU A 19 -9.83 -24.76 -50.51
CA GLU A 19 -8.74 -24.00 -51.10
C GLU A 19 -9.26 -22.81 -51.93
N GLY A 20 -8.61 -21.64 -51.82
CA GLY A 20 -8.68 -20.65 -52.89
C GLY A 20 -8.54 -19.18 -52.48
N SER A 21 -7.36 -18.61 -52.77
CA SER A 21 -7.03 -17.17 -52.85
C SER A 21 -7.11 -16.40 -51.51
N GLY A 22 -6.12 -15.66 -51.05
CA GLY A 22 -5.09 -14.87 -51.71
C GLY A 22 -5.01 -13.55 -50.93
N THR A 23 -3.81 -13.04 -50.69
CA THR A 23 -3.49 -11.72 -50.06
C THR A 23 -3.68 -11.57 -48.53
N HIS A 24 -2.63 -11.89 -47.76
CA HIS A 24 -1.78 -10.88 -47.10
C HIS A 24 -0.67 -11.57 -46.29
N CYS A 25 0.55 -11.42 -46.80
CA CYS A 25 1.77 -11.95 -46.20
C CYS A 25 2.28 -10.94 -45.17
N LEU A 26 1.92 -11.11 -43.89
CA LEU A 26 2.67 -10.55 -42.76
C LEU A 26 3.45 -11.68 -42.12
N ARG A 27 4.74 -11.71 -42.45
CA ARG A 27 5.74 -12.66 -41.95
C ARG A 27 5.92 -12.53 -40.44
N HIS A 28 5.77 -13.68 -39.78
CA HIS A 28 6.57 -14.20 -38.67
C HIS A 28 6.93 -13.26 -37.50
N LEU A 29 6.14 -13.39 -36.42
CA LEU A 29 6.68 -13.41 -35.06
C LEU A 29 6.53 -14.83 -34.50
N PRO A 30 7.55 -15.41 -33.83
CA PRO A 30 7.51 -16.80 -33.40
C PRO A 30 6.54 -16.98 -32.22
N SER A 31 5.51 -17.80 -32.41
CA SER A 31 4.47 -18.12 -31.42
C SER A 31 4.87 -19.28 -30.50
N THR A 32 6.07 -19.21 -29.90
CA THR A 32 6.50 -20.18 -28.89
C THR A 32 7.29 -19.46 -27.81
N ALA A 33 6.59 -18.73 -26.95
CA ALA A 33 7.11 -18.30 -25.66
C ALA A 33 6.00 -18.50 -24.62
N THR A 34 6.32 -19.29 -23.61
CA THR A 34 5.52 -19.66 -22.44
C THR A 34 5.01 -18.43 -21.69
N THR A 35 3.77 -18.03 -21.94
CA THR A 35 3.14 -16.82 -21.37
C THR A 35 2.77 -16.94 -19.89
N SER A 36 2.77 -18.15 -19.30
CA SER A 36 2.41 -18.35 -17.89
C SER A 36 3.56 -18.07 -16.91
N SER A 37 4.83 -18.18 -17.32
CA SER A 37 5.96 -17.81 -16.44
C SER A 37 6.18 -16.30 -16.45
N THR A 38 5.92 -15.61 -17.55
CA THR A 38 6.14 -14.16 -17.68
C THR A 38 5.28 -13.31 -16.77
N ALA A 39 4.03 -13.67 -16.45
CA ALA A 39 3.20 -12.82 -15.57
C ALA A 39 3.63 -12.91 -14.10
N ALA A 40 3.91 -14.11 -13.59
CA ALA A 40 4.44 -14.31 -12.24
C ALA A 40 5.88 -13.77 -12.12
N THR A 41 6.72 -13.98 -13.14
CA THR A 41 8.06 -13.38 -13.19
C THR A 41 7.96 -11.87 -13.31
N VAL A 42 7.03 -11.30 -14.07
CA VAL A 42 6.85 -9.83 -14.12
C VAL A 42 6.29 -9.29 -12.82
N ALA A 43 5.38 -9.96 -12.13
CA ALA A 43 4.91 -9.53 -10.81
C ALA A 43 6.00 -9.69 -9.74
N CYS A 44 6.80 -10.75 -9.80
CA CYS A 44 7.94 -10.98 -8.92
C CYS A 44 9.11 -10.04 -9.25
N GLU A 45 9.32 -9.68 -10.51
CA GLU A 45 10.27 -8.65 -10.97
C GLU A 45 9.73 -7.25 -10.71
N ILE A 46 8.42 -6.99 -10.71
CA ILE A 46 7.83 -5.71 -10.27
C ILE A 46 7.94 -5.63 -8.76
N PHE A 47 7.67 -6.69 -8.01
CA PHE A 47 7.89 -6.77 -6.56
C PHE A 47 9.37 -6.64 -6.24
N TRP A 48 10.26 -7.34 -6.94
CA TRP A 48 11.70 -7.24 -6.75
C TRP A 48 12.26 -5.94 -7.30
N CYS A 49 11.65 -5.31 -8.29
CA CYS A 49 12.01 -3.98 -8.78
C CYS A 49 11.39 -2.89 -7.90
N GLN A 50 10.29 -3.09 -7.19
CA GLN A 50 9.74 -2.17 -6.18
C GLN A 50 10.49 -2.32 -4.86
N PHE A 51 10.75 -3.54 -4.42
CA PHE A 51 11.61 -3.88 -3.29
C PHE A 51 13.06 -3.49 -3.57
N SER A 52 13.58 -3.68 -4.78
CA SER A 52 14.89 -3.15 -5.22
C SER A 52 14.81 -1.68 -5.63
N LEU A 53 13.70 -1.06 -5.99
CA LEU A 53 13.62 0.41 -6.06
C LEU A 53 13.55 0.97 -4.64
N PHE A 54 13.06 0.21 -3.68
CA PHE A 54 13.08 0.57 -2.27
C PHE A 54 14.46 0.31 -1.64
N VAL A 55 15.19 -0.74 -2.09
CA VAL A 55 16.50 -1.19 -1.55
C VAL A 55 17.71 -0.73 -2.41
N THR A 56 17.64 -0.80 -3.74
CA THR A 56 18.65 -0.38 -4.76
C THR A 56 18.41 1.00 -5.42
N SER A 57 17.29 1.71 -5.17
CA SER A 57 17.28 3.20 -5.33
C SER A 57 18.10 3.91 -4.24
N ASN A 58 18.97 3.15 -3.57
CA ASN A 58 20.24 3.61 -3.04
C ASN A 58 21.25 4.05 -4.12
N GLN A 59 21.03 3.84 -5.42
CA GLN A 59 22.03 4.21 -6.45
C GLN A 59 21.56 4.98 -7.70
N LYS A 60 20.30 4.93 -8.18
CA LYS A 60 19.96 5.48 -9.52
C LYS A 60 18.58 6.16 -9.66
N GLY A 61 18.20 7.01 -8.71
CA GLY A 61 17.33 8.19 -8.87
C GLY A 61 16.23 8.25 -9.96
N LEU A 62 15.39 7.23 -10.14
CA LEU A 62 14.31 7.22 -11.14
C LEU A 62 12.98 6.75 -10.52
N THR A 63 12.31 7.66 -9.82
CA THR A 63 10.85 7.65 -9.58
C THR A 63 10.43 9.04 -9.06
N TYR A 64 10.43 10.03 -9.95
CA TYR A 64 10.20 11.44 -9.64
C TYR A 64 9.03 11.97 -10.47
N THR A 65 7.78 11.67 -10.13
CA THR A 65 6.67 12.46 -10.72
C THR A 65 5.45 12.60 -9.80
N TYR A 66 4.98 11.55 -9.12
CA TYR A 66 3.67 11.62 -8.47
C TYR A 66 3.64 12.31 -7.10
N VAL A 67 4.73 12.25 -6.33
CA VAL A 67 4.80 12.89 -5.00
C VAL A 67 5.23 14.37 -5.09
N ASN A 68 5.68 14.84 -6.27
CA ASN A 68 6.41 16.11 -6.39
C ASN A 68 5.50 17.36 -6.42
N VAL A 69 4.22 17.24 -6.80
CA VAL A 69 3.34 18.41 -6.97
C VAL A 69 3.00 19.08 -5.63
N PHE A 70 2.90 18.33 -4.53
CA PHE A 70 2.65 18.90 -3.19
C PHE A 70 3.94 19.13 -2.38
N LEU A 71 5.02 18.39 -2.64
CA LEU A 71 6.28 18.50 -1.88
C LEU A 71 7.19 19.65 -2.32
N HIS A 72 7.09 20.13 -3.57
CA HIS A 72 8.01 21.14 -4.09
C HIS A 72 7.85 22.54 -3.45
N ALA A 73 6.70 22.82 -2.83
CA ALA A 73 6.42 24.09 -2.15
C ALA A 73 6.97 24.13 -0.70
N GLY A 74 7.01 23.00 0.01
CA GLY A 74 7.48 22.90 1.40
C GLY A 74 8.97 22.59 1.55
N ILE A 75 9.53 21.73 0.68
CA ILE A 75 10.92 21.24 0.80
C ILE A 75 11.99 22.30 0.50
N LYS A 76 11.65 23.37 -0.24
CA LYS A 76 12.62 24.40 -0.63
C LYS A 76 13.33 25.09 0.56
N ARG A 77 12.75 25.07 1.77
CA ARG A 77 13.36 25.69 2.96
C ARG A 77 14.32 24.77 3.73
N THR A 78 14.07 23.47 3.80
CA THR A 78 14.94 22.52 4.52
C THR A 78 16.08 21.99 3.66
N SER A 79 15.91 21.93 2.33
CA SER A 79 16.95 21.45 1.41
C SER A 79 18.17 22.37 1.28
N PHE A 80 18.09 23.61 1.77
CA PHE A 80 19.20 24.56 1.67
C PHE A 80 20.33 24.25 2.66
N ALA A 81 20.02 23.70 3.84
CA ALA A 81 21.02 23.36 4.86
C ALA A 81 21.76 22.03 4.58
N GLN A 82 21.10 21.04 3.97
CA GLN A 82 21.75 19.76 3.61
C GLN A 82 22.60 19.83 2.35
N ARG A 83 22.41 20.85 1.50
CA ARG A 83 23.19 21.02 0.26
C ARG A 83 24.68 21.30 0.52
N GLU A 84 25.05 21.76 1.72
CA GLU A 84 26.46 21.99 2.09
C GLU A 84 27.26 20.69 2.31
N LYS A 85 26.62 19.52 2.47
CA LYS A 85 27.32 18.25 2.75
C LYS A 85 27.44 17.28 1.56
N GLY A 86 26.94 17.65 0.38
CA GLY A 86 27.16 16.89 -0.87
C GLY A 86 26.50 15.51 -0.98
N THR A 87 25.86 14.98 0.06
CA THR A 87 25.10 13.73 0.02
C THR A 87 23.63 13.99 -0.25
N MET A 88 23.07 13.36 -1.29
CA MET A 88 21.62 13.37 -1.47
C MET A 88 20.97 12.62 -0.30
N PRO A 89 19.95 13.18 0.37
CA PRO A 89 19.22 12.47 1.40
C PRO A 89 18.58 11.21 0.81
N SER A 90 18.68 10.10 1.55
CA SER A 90 18.11 8.83 1.16
C SER A 90 16.59 8.95 1.00
N TYR A 91 15.95 8.01 0.29
CA TYR A 91 14.49 7.99 0.21
C TYR A 91 13.83 7.88 1.59
N MET A 92 14.46 7.17 2.53
CA MET A 92 14.00 7.10 3.92
C MET A 92 14.06 8.46 4.60
N ASP A 93 15.14 9.22 4.40
CA ASP A 93 15.25 10.57 4.95
C ASP A 93 14.19 11.51 4.36
N ARG A 94 13.86 11.34 3.08
CA ARG A 94 12.81 12.15 2.42
C ARG A 94 11.42 11.78 2.90
N ALA A 95 11.14 10.49 3.09
CA ALA A 95 9.90 10.02 3.68
C ALA A 95 9.77 10.50 5.14
N ALA A 96 10.86 10.45 5.92
CA ALA A 96 10.90 11.01 7.26
C ALA A 96 10.65 12.54 7.25
N MET A 97 11.31 13.28 6.36
CA MET A 97 11.08 14.71 6.19
C MET A 97 9.65 15.06 5.75
N SER A 98 9.03 14.25 4.88
CA SER A 98 7.62 14.45 4.50
C SER A 98 6.70 14.15 5.67
N ILE A 99 7.04 13.15 6.48
CA ILE A 99 6.35 12.83 7.74
C ILE A 99 6.41 13.99 8.71
N ASP A 100 7.60 14.49 9.02
CA ASP A 100 7.79 15.62 9.91
C ASP A 100 7.06 16.87 9.39
N TYR A 101 7.10 17.11 8.08
CA TYR A 101 6.42 18.25 7.46
C TYR A 101 4.89 18.17 7.62
N ILE A 102 4.27 17.02 7.36
CA ILE A 102 2.82 16.84 7.49
C ILE A 102 2.43 16.86 8.97
N ALA A 103 3.21 16.21 9.83
CA ALA A 103 2.96 16.12 11.26
C ALA A 103 3.05 17.47 12.01
N ALA A 104 3.78 18.45 11.46
CA ALA A 104 3.98 19.76 12.09
C ALA A 104 2.70 20.61 12.28
N SER A 105 1.56 20.25 11.66
CA SER A 105 0.31 21.01 11.84
C SER A 105 -0.94 20.17 11.61
N SER A 106 -1.93 20.29 12.50
CA SER A 106 -3.25 19.66 12.36
C SER A 106 -3.95 20.00 11.03
N PHE A 107 -3.73 21.21 10.50
CA PHE A 107 -4.26 21.60 9.19
C PHE A 107 -3.67 20.75 8.05
N ARG A 108 -2.35 20.49 8.07
CA ARG A 108 -1.67 19.70 7.04
C ARG A 108 -2.13 18.25 7.06
N ILE A 109 -2.33 17.69 8.24
CA ILE A 109 -2.93 16.37 8.43
C ILE A 109 -4.34 16.36 7.84
N GLY A 110 -5.17 17.35 8.16
CA GLY A 110 -6.53 17.46 7.62
C GLY A 110 -6.55 17.48 6.09
N VAL A 111 -5.69 18.29 5.46
CA VAL A 111 -5.54 18.33 3.99
C VAL A 111 -5.12 16.96 3.44
N PHE A 112 -4.16 16.30 4.08
CA PHE A 112 -3.68 15.00 3.65
C PHE A 112 -4.74 13.90 3.81
N THR A 113 -5.52 13.91 4.89
CA THR A 113 -6.68 13.03 5.10
C THR A 113 -7.73 13.22 4.01
N VAL A 114 -8.06 14.47 3.67
CA VAL A 114 -9.01 14.77 2.58
C VAL A 114 -8.47 14.25 1.25
N PHE A 115 -7.20 14.48 0.94
CA PHE A 115 -6.56 13.92 -0.25
C PHE A 115 -6.67 12.38 -0.28
N GLN A 116 -6.33 11.69 0.81
CA GLN A 116 -6.44 10.24 0.88
C GLN A 116 -7.88 9.75 0.69
N THR A 117 -8.85 10.48 1.23
CA THR A 117 -10.27 10.19 1.06
C THR A 117 -10.69 10.30 -0.41
N VAL A 118 -10.23 11.36 -1.09
CA VAL A 118 -10.49 11.54 -2.53
C VAL A 118 -9.86 10.42 -3.35
N VAL A 119 -8.62 10.02 -3.05
CA VAL A 119 -7.95 8.89 -3.72
C VAL A 119 -8.75 7.60 -3.52
N PHE A 120 -9.17 7.31 -2.29
CA PHE A 120 -9.99 6.14 -1.98
C PHE A 120 -11.32 6.15 -2.75
N LEU A 121 -12.06 7.26 -2.72
CA LEU A 121 -13.32 7.40 -3.45
C LEU A 121 -13.13 7.26 -4.97
N ALA A 122 -12.05 7.81 -5.53
CA ALA A 122 -11.73 7.68 -6.94
C ALA A 122 -11.46 6.22 -7.33
N LEU A 123 -10.78 5.45 -6.49
CA LEU A 123 -10.54 4.02 -6.70
C LEU A 123 -11.81 3.19 -6.59
N GLN A 124 -12.66 3.47 -5.61
CA GLN A 124 -13.95 2.80 -5.48
C GLN A 124 -14.86 3.08 -6.69
N LEU A 125 -14.82 4.32 -7.21
CA LEU A 125 -15.52 4.67 -8.45
C LEU A 125 -14.93 3.94 -9.66
N LEU A 126 -13.59 3.85 -9.76
CA LEU A 126 -12.92 3.11 -10.83
C LEU A 126 -13.31 1.63 -10.78
N LEU A 127 -13.32 1.01 -9.60
CA LEU A 127 -13.77 -0.37 -9.39
C LEU A 127 -15.23 -0.57 -9.82
N ALA A 128 -16.11 0.32 -9.38
CA ALA A 128 -17.53 0.29 -9.73
C ALA A 128 -17.75 0.39 -11.25
N VAL A 129 -17.06 1.30 -11.92
CA VAL A 129 -17.26 1.59 -13.35
C VAL A 129 -16.54 0.61 -14.27
N PHE A 130 -15.32 0.18 -13.94
CA PHE A 130 -14.50 -0.65 -14.84
C PHE A 130 -14.67 -2.16 -14.60
N VAL A 131 -15.07 -2.56 -13.39
CA VAL A 131 -15.20 -3.98 -13.02
C VAL A 131 -16.67 -4.33 -12.80
N TYR A 132 -17.32 -3.74 -11.79
CA TYR A 132 -18.67 -4.15 -11.41
C TYR A 132 -19.76 -3.80 -12.43
N GLY A 133 -19.69 -2.62 -13.06
CA GLY A 133 -20.63 -2.23 -14.11
C GLY A 133 -20.61 -3.21 -15.28
N PRO A 134 -19.46 -3.45 -15.93
CA PRO A 134 -19.35 -4.41 -17.03
C PRO A 134 -19.68 -5.85 -16.62
N ALA A 135 -19.30 -6.29 -15.41
CA ALA A 135 -19.61 -7.63 -14.94
C ALA A 135 -21.12 -7.83 -14.70
N SER A 136 -21.83 -6.82 -14.18
CA SER A 136 -23.28 -6.92 -13.97
C SER A 136 -24.07 -6.96 -15.28
N VAL A 137 -23.58 -6.31 -16.34
CA VAL A 137 -24.17 -6.37 -17.69
C VAL A 137 -23.87 -7.71 -18.38
N ALA A 138 -22.68 -8.27 -18.14
CA ALA A 138 -22.26 -9.54 -18.75
C ALA A 138 -22.80 -10.79 -18.01
N GLY A 139 -23.06 -10.67 -16.71
CA GLY A 139 -23.60 -11.73 -15.87
C GLY A 139 -25.09 -11.99 -16.14
N ALA A 140 -25.57 -13.17 -15.75
CA ALA A 140 -27.00 -13.42 -15.74
C ALA A 140 -27.68 -12.52 -14.68
N PRO A 141 -28.86 -11.95 -14.95
CA PRO A 141 -29.51 -10.98 -14.07
C PRO A 141 -29.78 -11.50 -12.65
N ASP A 142 -29.82 -12.82 -12.47
CA ASP A 142 -30.07 -13.48 -11.18
C ASP A 142 -28.77 -13.92 -10.46
N THR A 143 -27.59 -13.63 -11.01
CA THR A 143 -26.33 -13.96 -10.33
C THR A 143 -26.06 -12.98 -9.18
N PRO A 144 -25.87 -13.47 -7.94
CA PRO A 144 -25.58 -12.61 -6.81
C PRO A 144 -24.27 -11.86 -7.05
N PHE A 145 -24.23 -10.60 -6.61
CA PHE A 145 -23.02 -9.79 -6.64
C PHE A 145 -21.92 -10.49 -5.85
N LEU A 146 -20.85 -10.89 -6.53
CA LEU A 146 -19.69 -11.50 -5.89
C LEU A 146 -18.72 -10.39 -5.46
N PRO A 147 -18.51 -10.19 -4.15
CA PRO A 147 -17.57 -9.19 -3.67
C PRO A 147 -16.14 -9.54 -4.12
N ILE A 148 -15.39 -8.52 -4.51
CA ILE A 148 -13.97 -8.65 -4.83
C ILE A 148 -13.19 -9.11 -3.59
N PRO A 149 -12.17 -9.96 -3.75
CA PRO A 149 -11.55 -10.67 -2.64
C PRO A 149 -10.89 -9.74 -1.62
N ASP A 150 -10.35 -8.61 -2.08
CA ASP A 150 -9.70 -7.57 -1.28
C ASP A 150 -10.59 -6.98 -0.19
N ALA A 151 -11.91 -6.96 -0.42
CA ALA A 151 -12.89 -6.39 0.52
C ALA A 151 -13.28 -7.37 1.65
N ARG A 152 -12.75 -8.61 1.64
CA ARG A 152 -13.09 -9.66 2.60
C ARG A 152 -11.90 -10.00 3.49
N PHE A 153 -12.19 -10.56 4.67
CA PHE A 153 -11.15 -11.16 5.51
C PHE A 153 -10.84 -12.57 5.01
N GLY A 154 -9.98 -12.67 4.00
CA GLY A 154 -9.67 -13.93 3.32
C GLY A 154 -10.78 -14.41 2.39
N TYR A 155 -10.46 -15.45 1.64
CA TYR A 155 -11.32 -16.10 0.65
C TYR A 155 -10.80 -17.50 0.32
N ASP A 156 -11.65 -18.33 -0.28
CA ASP A 156 -11.22 -19.64 -0.78
C ASP A 156 -10.87 -19.59 -2.27
N ALA A 157 -10.07 -20.56 -2.74
CA ALA A 157 -9.72 -20.65 -4.16
C ALA A 157 -10.97 -20.81 -5.06
N GLN A 158 -12.03 -21.43 -4.53
CA GLN A 158 -13.31 -21.58 -5.20
C GLN A 158 -14.01 -20.21 -5.41
N ASP A 159 -13.93 -19.30 -4.43
CA ASP A 159 -14.49 -17.95 -4.53
C ASP A 159 -13.87 -17.19 -5.72
N LEU A 160 -12.54 -17.32 -5.90
CA LEU A 160 -11.84 -16.74 -7.06
C LEU A 160 -12.29 -17.35 -8.38
N VAL A 161 -12.53 -18.67 -8.43
CA VAL A 161 -13.03 -19.32 -9.64
C VAL A 161 -14.40 -18.76 -10.00
N GLU A 162 -15.32 -18.68 -9.04
CA GLU A 162 -16.67 -18.16 -9.24
C GLU A 162 -16.65 -16.70 -9.68
N LEU A 163 -15.83 -15.88 -9.02
CA LEU A 163 -15.62 -14.48 -9.39
C LEU A 163 -15.10 -14.34 -10.82
N TYR A 164 -14.09 -15.11 -11.20
CA TYR A 164 -13.47 -15.03 -12.53
C TYR A 164 -14.34 -15.62 -13.64
N LEU A 165 -15.20 -16.59 -13.33
CA LEU A 165 -16.25 -17.03 -14.23
C LEU A 165 -17.29 -15.93 -14.43
N TRP A 166 -17.76 -15.32 -13.35
CA TRP A 166 -18.76 -14.25 -13.36
C TRP A 166 -18.29 -13.01 -14.14
N MET A 167 -17.04 -12.58 -13.93
CA MET A 167 -16.44 -11.46 -14.68
C MET A 167 -16.31 -11.74 -16.19
N GLY A 168 -16.04 -12.99 -16.57
CA GLY A 168 -15.66 -13.32 -17.95
C GLY A 168 -14.32 -12.69 -18.40
N PRO A 169 -13.83 -13.01 -19.61
CA PRO A 169 -12.48 -12.66 -20.05
C PRO A 169 -12.25 -11.17 -20.26
N ALA A 170 -13.27 -10.42 -20.68
CA ALA A 170 -13.15 -8.99 -20.92
C ALA A 170 -13.00 -8.22 -19.60
N VAL A 171 -13.89 -8.47 -18.63
CA VAL A 171 -13.86 -7.76 -17.35
C VAL A 171 -12.66 -8.17 -16.51
N ARG A 172 -12.18 -9.42 -16.59
CA ARG A 172 -10.92 -9.81 -15.93
C ARG A 172 -9.72 -8.99 -16.40
N ARG A 173 -9.68 -8.53 -17.65
CA ARG A 173 -8.60 -7.61 -18.10
C ARG A 173 -8.70 -6.25 -17.43
N ASN A 174 -9.92 -5.73 -17.26
CA ASN A 174 -10.14 -4.49 -16.51
C ASN A 174 -9.76 -4.66 -15.04
N PHE A 175 -10.09 -5.82 -14.44
CA PHE A 175 -9.68 -6.18 -13.09
C PHE A 175 -8.15 -6.16 -12.94
N LEU A 176 -7.39 -6.73 -13.88
CA LEU A 176 -5.92 -6.65 -13.86
C LEU A 176 -5.41 -5.19 -13.89
N VAL A 177 -6.05 -4.31 -14.64
CA VAL A 177 -5.69 -2.88 -14.68
C VAL A 177 -6.03 -2.21 -13.34
N PHE A 178 -7.17 -2.54 -12.75
CA PHE A 178 -7.57 -2.05 -11.43
C PHE A 178 -6.54 -2.47 -10.35
N GLU A 179 -6.18 -3.75 -10.27
CA GLU A 179 -5.17 -4.27 -9.33
C GLU A 179 -3.81 -3.56 -9.51
N LEU A 180 -3.41 -3.26 -10.75
CA LEU A 180 -2.19 -2.48 -11.00
C LEU A 180 -2.29 -1.05 -10.46
N VAL A 181 -3.46 -0.41 -10.58
CA VAL A 181 -3.69 0.93 -10.01
C VAL A 181 -3.69 0.86 -8.48
N ASP A 182 -4.30 -0.17 -7.91
CA ASP A 182 -4.30 -0.40 -6.46
C ASP A 182 -2.86 -0.54 -5.92
N LEU A 183 -2.09 -1.45 -6.51
CA LEU A 183 -0.69 -1.70 -6.18
C LEU A 183 0.20 -0.45 -6.33
N LEU A 184 0.02 0.35 -7.39
CA LEU A 184 0.90 1.47 -7.71
C LEU A 184 0.50 2.80 -7.06
N VAL A 185 -0.78 2.98 -6.71
CA VAL A 185 -1.32 4.26 -6.22
C VAL A 185 -1.90 4.10 -4.83
N PHE A 186 -2.80 3.14 -4.62
CA PHE A 186 -3.50 3.03 -3.35
C PHE A 186 -2.57 2.57 -2.23
N LEU A 187 -1.86 1.48 -2.46
CA LEU A 187 -0.96 0.88 -1.48
C LEU A 187 0.06 1.86 -0.91
N PRO A 188 0.88 2.57 -1.71
CA PRO A 188 1.84 3.53 -1.18
C PRO A 188 1.17 4.73 -0.49
N THR A 189 -0.04 5.13 -0.89
CA THR A 189 -0.71 6.28 -0.29
C THR A 189 -1.30 5.96 1.08
N TYR A 190 -2.01 4.84 1.24
CA TYR A 190 -2.63 4.49 2.52
C TYR A 190 -1.59 4.04 3.55
N THR A 191 -0.54 3.32 3.13
CA THR A 191 0.55 2.90 4.03
C THR A 191 1.27 4.11 4.59
N HIS A 192 1.61 5.08 3.72
CA HIS A 192 2.21 6.34 4.15
C HIS A 192 1.28 7.11 5.09
N PHE A 193 -0.02 7.17 4.80
CA PHE A 193 -0.99 7.84 5.65
C PHE A 193 -1.08 7.26 7.06
N LEU A 194 -1.19 5.94 7.19
CA LEU A 194 -1.28 5.29 8.50
C LEU A 194 0.02 5.47 9.30
N THR A 195 1.17 5.38 8.64
CA THR A 195 2.47 5.67 9.27
C THR A 195 2.55 7.11 9.78
N LEU A 196 2.10 8.08 8.97
CA LEU A 196 2.05 9.50 9.35
C LEU A 196 1.20 9.72 10.61
N LEU A 197 0.01 9.13 10.65
CA LEU A 197 -0.89 9.23 11.78
C LEU A 197 -0.29 8.63 13.04
N LEU A 198 0.32 7.44 12.94
CA LEU A 198 1.01 6.83 14.08
C LEU A 198 2.18 7.68 14.56
N ALA A 199 3.05 8.13 13.66
CA ALA A 199 4.19 8.97 13.99
C ALA A 199 3.77 10.24 14.74
N LEU A 200 2.70 10.91 14.28
CA LEU A 200 2.15 12.08 14.94
C LEU A 200 1.63 11.78 16.35
N VAL A 201 0.85 10.73 16.51
CA VAL A 201 0.28 10.41 17.82
C VAL A 201 1.38 10.00 18.79
N PHE A 202 2.42 9.29 18.33
CA PHE A 202 3.60 8.98 19.15
C PHE A 202 4.42 10.22 19.52
N SER A 203 4.59 11.19 18.61
CA SER A 203 5.33 12.42 18.92
C SER A 203 4.66 13.24 20.02
N ARG A 204 3.33 13.16 20.14
CA ARG A 204 2.55 13.81 21.20
C ARG A 204 2.69 13.15 22.58
N LEU A 205 3.18 11.91 22.66
CA LEU A 205 3.40 11.24 23.95
C LEU A 205 4.66 11.72 24.70
N GLY A 206 5.39 12.71 24.17
CA GLY A 206 6.56 13.27 24.86
C GLY A 206 7.75 12.31 24.94
N ARG A 207 7.81 11.27 24.09
CA ARG A 207 8.98 10.39 23.92
C ARG A 207 9.67 10.64 22.57
N PRO A 208 10.35 11.78 22.41
CA PRO A 208 10.89 12.22 21.12
C PRO A 208 12.08 11.41 20.58
N HIS A 209 12.67 10.50 21.36
CA HIS A 209 14.00 9.95 21.05
C HIS A 209 14.06 8.49 20.63
N GLU A 210 12.95 7.75 20.64
CA GLU A 210 12.93 6.37 20.13
C GLU A 210 11.72 6.17 19.23
N PRO A 211 11.89 6.18 17.89
CA PRO A 211 10.84 5.76 16.98
C PRO A 211 10.48 4.32 17.32
N SER A 212 9.34 4.13 17.96
CA SER A 212 8.83 2.80 18.27
C SER A 212 8.67 2.02 16.97
N LEU A 213 9.19 0.79 16.93
CA LEU A 213 9.05 -0.12 15.79
C LEU A 213 7.58 -0.28 15.35
N VAL A 214 6.64 0.01 16.25
CA VAL A 214 5.20 0.02 16.00
C VAL A 214 4.77 0.99 14.89
N VAL A 215 5.49 2.10 14.67
CA VAL A 215 5.20 3.06 13.58
C VAL A 215 5.38 2.43 12.20
N TYR A 216 6.13 1.32 12.10
CA TYR A 216 6.35 0.58 10.85
C TYR A 216 5.30 -0.51 10.58
N VAL A 217 4.37 -0.76 11.49
CA VAL A 217 3.32 -1.78 11.29
C VAL A 217 2.50 -1.57 10.00
N PRO A 218 2.13 -0.32 9.61
CA PRO A 218 1.45 -0.10 8.33
C PRO A 218 2.25 -0.52 7.09
N PHE A 219 3.59 -0.46 7.14
CA PHE A 219 4.42 -0.97 6.04
C PHE A 219 4.34 -2.49 5.94
N VAL A 220 4.29 -3.20 7.07
CA VAL A 220 4.09 -4.65 7.07
C VAL A 220 2.74 -5.00 6.44
N ALA A 221 1.68 -4.25 6.77
CA ALA A 221 0.39 -4.40 6.09
C ALA A 221 0.50 -4.19 4.57
N GLY A 222 1.20 -3.14 4.13
CA GLY A 222 1.47 -2.87 2.72
C GLY A 222 2.28 -3.96 2.02
N MET A 223 3.22 -4.62 2.70
CA MET A 223 3.95 -5.74 2.13
C MET A 223 3.03 -6.93 1.85
N PHE A 224 2.14 -7.27 2.79
CA PHE A 224 1.15 -8.32 2.58
C PHE A 224 0.13 -7.96 1.50
N ASP A 225 -0.28 -6.70 1.44
CA ASP A 225 -1.15 -6.19 0.37
C ASP A 225 -0.51 -6.32 -1.02
N ALA A 226 0.78 -6.01 -1.14
CA ALA A 226 1.51 -6.16 -2.40
C ALA A 226 1.61 -7.63 -2.84
N LEU A 227 1.83 -8.55 -1.89
CA LEU A 227 1.89 -9.99 -2.18
C LEU A 227 0.52 -10.56 -2.58
N GLU A 228 -0.54 -10.10 -1.93
CA GLU A 228 -1.91 -10.45 -2.32
C GLU A 228 -2.25 -9.93 -3.72
N ASN A 229 -2.07 -8.64 -3.98
CA ASN A 229 -2.29 -8.05 -5.31
C ASN A 229 -1.49 -8.80 -6.40
N ALA A 230 -0.23 -9.18 -6.11
CA ALA A 230 0.56 -10.00 -7.03
C ALA A 230 -0.05 -11.39 -7.28
N ALA A 231 -0.60 -12.02 -6.25
CA ALA A 231 -1.31 -13.29 -6.38
C ALA A 231 -2.59 -13.13 -7.22
N HIS A 232 -3.39 -12.07 -6.99
CA HIS A 232 -4.59 -11.76 -7.78
C HIS A 232 -4.25 -11.49 -9.25
N LEU A 233 -3.21 -10.71 -9.54
CA LEU A 233 -2.73 -10.48 -10.89
C LEU A 233 -2.37 -11.81 -11.58
N TYR A 234 -1.65 -12.69 -10.89
CA TYR A 234 -1.28 -14.00 -11.44
C TYR A 234 -2.50 -14.90 -11.67
N THR A 235 -3.38 -15.03 -10.67
CA THR A 235 -4.53 -15.95 -10.75
C THR A 235 -5.54 -15.46 -11.77
N ALA A 236 -5.80 -14.16 -11.88
CA ALA A 236 -6.67 -13.58 -12.90
C ALA A 236 -6.09 -13.71 -14.31
N ALA A 237 -4.78 -13.45 -14.49
CA ALA A 237 -4.12 -13.52 -15.79
C ALA A 237 -4.02 -14.96 -16.33
N THR A 238 -3.84 -15.95 -15.45
CA THR A 238 -3.65 -17.36 -15.84
C THR A 238 -4.92 -18.21 -15.74
N PHE A 239 -6.05 -17.58 -15.41
CA PHE A 239 -7.33 -18.26 -15.20
C PHE A 239 -7.83 -19.01 -16.44
N GLN A 240 -8.19 -20.28 -16.25
CA GLN A 240 -8.83 -21.16 -17.22
C GLN A 240 -10.01 -21.91 -16.57
N PRO A 241 -11.27 -21.67 -16.99
CA PRO A 241 -12.50 -22.15 -16.33
C PRO A 241 -12.48 -23.60 -15.83
N ALA A 242 -11.98 -24.55 -16.63
CA ALA A 242 -11.98 -25.98 -16.30
C ALA A 242 -10.62 -26.51 -15.81
N ARG A 243 -9.57 -25.68 -15.80
CA ARG A 243 -8.19 -26.12 -15.56
C ARG A 243 -7.54 -25.45 -14.36
N SER A 244 -7.97 -24.26 -13.95
CA SER A 244 -7.35 -23.52 -12.84
C SER A 244 -7.31 -24.33 -11.55
N ILE A 245 -8.43 -24.96 -11.17
CA ILE A 245 -8.54 -25.74 -9.93
C ILE A 245 -7.69 -27.02 -9.96
N GLN A 246 -7.24 -27.47 -11.14
CA GLN A 246 -6.38 -28.63 -11.30
C GLN A 246 -4.90 -28.25 -11.29
N LYS A 247 -4.58 -26.95 -11.42
CA LYS A 247 -3.20 -26.44 -11.42
C LYS A 247 -2.79 -26.09 -10.01
N GLU A 248 -1.90 -26.91 -9.46
CA GLU A 248 -1.33 -26.71 -8.12
C GLU A 248 -0.74 -25.31 -7.93
N THR A 249 -0.04 -24.77 -8.92
CA THR A 249 0.53 -23.41 -8.84
C THR A 249 -0.53 -22.30 -8.77
N TRP A 250 -1.67 -22.50 -9.43
CA TRP A 250 -2.79 -21.55 -9.36
C TRP A 250 -3.47 -21.61 -8.00
N LEU A 251 -3.69 -22.81 -7.47
CA LEU A 251 -4.23 -23.02 -6.13
C LEU A 251 -3.31 -22.43 -5.05
N HIS A 252 -2.00 -22.68 -5.12
CA HIS A 252 -1.05 -22.11 -4.17
C HIS A 252 -1.04 -20.59 -4.22
N ALA A 253 -1.10 -19.98 -5.41
CA ALA A 253 -1.21 -18.53 -5.52
C ALA A 253 -2.50 -18.00 -4.87
N ALA A 254 -3.65 -18.65 -5.12
CA ALA A 254 -4.92 -18.29 -4.48
C ALA A 254 -4.84 -18.38 -2.95
N VAL A 255 -4.24 -19.45 -2.41
CA VAL A 255 -4.07 -19.64 -0.96
C VAL A 255 -3.13 -18.60 -0.38
N VAL A 256 -1.99 -18.33 -1.01
CA VAL A 256 -1.04 -17.30 -0.58
C VAL A 256 -1.70 -15.93 -0.60
N GLY A 257 -2.46 -15.60 -1.65
CA GLY A 257 -3.23 -14.35 -1.72
C GLY A 257 -4.22 -14.23 -0.56
N SER A 258 -4.99 -15.28 -0.26
CA SER A 258 -5.94 -15.30 0.86
C SER A 258 -5.25 -15.10 2.22
N LEU A 259 -4.13 -15.77 2.47
CA LEU A 259 -3.36 -15.60 3.71
C LEU A 259 -2.77 -14.20 3.83
N CYS A 260 -2.25 -13.65 2.73
CA CYS A 260 -1.72 -12.29 2.69
C CYS A 260 -2.82 -11.26 2.92
N ASN A 261 -4.02 -11.46 2.35
CA ASN A 261 -5.18 -10.60 2.60
C ASN A 261 -5.58 -10.61 4.09
N GLN A 262 -5.65 -11.79 4.72
CA GLN A 262 -5.91 -11.89 6.16
C GLN A 262 -4.83 -11.18 7.00
N ALA A 263 -3.56 -11.38 6.66
CA ALA A 263 -2.44 -10.72 7.33
C ALA A 263 -2.51 -9.19 7.16
N LYS A 264 -2.77 -8.69 5.95
CA LYS A 264 -2.99 -7.26 5.65
C LYS A 264 -4.04 -6.67 6.58
N TRP A 265 -5.25 -7.24 6.61
CA TRP A 265 -6.33 -6.75 7.47
C TRP A 265 -5.99 -6.81 8.95
N THR A 266 -5.27 -7.86 9.38
CA THR A 266 -4.79 -7.99 10.77
C THR A 266 -3.83 -6.85 11.13
N PHE A 267 -2.85 -6.54 10.28
CA PHE A 267 -1.91 -5.45 10.54
C PHE A 267 -2.54 -4.06 10.41
N ILE A 268 -3.53 -3.87 9.54
CA ILE A 268 -4.35 -2.65 9.49
C ILE A 268 -5.12 -2.50 10.82
N ALA A 269 -5.78 -3.55 11.29
CA ALA A 269 -6.52 -3.53 12.56
C ALA A 269 -5.60 -3.22 13.75
N ILE A 270 -4.41 -3.84 13.81
CA ILE A 270 -3.39 -3.54 14.83
C ILE A 270 -2.98 -2.06 14.75
N SER A 271 -2.74 -1.53 13.55
CA SER A 271 -2.37 -0.12 13.36
C SER A 271 -3.46 0.82 13.90
N LEU A 272 -4.73 0.53 13.62
CA LEU A 272 -5.87 1.31 14.12
C LEU A 272 -6.02 1.21 15.64
N VAL A 273 -5.88 0.02 16.22
CA VAL A 273 -5.93 -0.17 17.68
C VAL A 273 -4.83 0.61 18.37
N VAL A 274 -3.59 0.53 17.88
CA VAL A 274 -2.47 1.31 18.40
C VAL A 274 -2.75 2.80 18.26
N LEU A 275 -3.23 3.24 17.10
CA LEU A 275 -3.53 4.66 16.86
C LEU A 275 -4.55 5.17 17.87
N CYS A 276 -5.69 4.49 18.01
CA CYS A 276 -6.75 4.85 18.95
C CYS A 276 -6.28 4.82 20.40
N TRP A 277 -5.53 3.78 20.80
CA TRP A 277 -4.98 3.66 22.15
C TRP A 277 -4.02 4.79 22.49
N THR A 278 -3.10 5.08 21.56
CA THR A 278 -2.06 6.10 21.74
C THR A 278 -2.70 7.49 21.75
N TYR A 279 -3.72 7.72 20.91
CA TYR A 279 -4.49 8.95 20.89
C TYR A 279 -5.28 9.16 22.19
N GLY A 280 -5.96 8.13 22.68
CA GLY A 280 -6.67 8.18 23.97
C GLY A 280 -5.74 8.53 25.13
N LYS A 281 -4.51 7.98 25.16
CA LYS A 281 -3.50 8.37 26.14
C LYS A 281 -3.10 9.84 26.04
N THR A 282 -2.89 10.36 24.83
CA THR A 282 -2.55 11.78 24.65
C THR A 282 -3.65 12.69 25.19
N THR A 283 -4.92 12.38 24.92
CA THR A 283 -6.05 13.19 25.41
C THR A 283 -6.22 13.15 26.92
N MET A 284 -5.86 12.02 27.58
CA MET A 284 -5.91 11.92 29.04
C MET A 284 -4.83 12.75 29.71
N LEU A 285 -3.61 12.76 29.15
CA LEU A 285 -2.50 13.55 29.67
C LEU A 285 -2.82 15.06 29.63
N ASP A 286 -3.40 15.55 28.52
CA ASP A 286 -3.80 16.94 28.35
C ASP A 286 -4.93 17.39 29.31
N SER A 287 -5.71 16.43 29.84
CA SER A 287 -6.86 16.71 30.72
C SER A 287 -6.49 16.78 32.20
N THR A 288 -5.25 16.51 32.58
CA THR A 288 -4.80 16.63 33.96
C THR A 288 -4.70 18.13 34.25
N PRO A 289 -5.60 18.73 35.05
CA PRO A 289 -5.45 20.14 35.40
C PRO A 289 -4.07 20.29 36.03
N GLU A 290 -3.28 21.24 35.54
CA GLU A 290 -2.12 21.70 36.30
C GLU A 290 -2.67 21.95 37.70
N GLU A 291 -2.24 21.15 38.69
CA GLU A 291 -2.44 21.52 40.08
C GLU A 291 -1.75 22.86 40.18
N GLU A 292 -2.57 23.90 40.09
CA GLU A 292 -2.20 25.29 40.27
C GLU A 292 -1.51 25.27 41.62
N GLY A 293 -0.18 25.27 41.55
CA GLY A 293 0.67 25.25 42.71
C GLY A 293 0.15 26.38 43.55
N ASN A 294 -0.51 26.00 44.64
CA ASN A 294 -0.90 26.92 45.67
C ASN A 294 0.46 27.37 46.20
N ASP A 295 0.98 28.44 45.58
CA ASP A 295 2.07 29.26 46.07
C ASP A 295 1.56 29.79 47.40
N VAL A 296 1.66 28.92 48.41
CA VAL A 296 1.70 29.31 49.80
C VAL A 296 2.85 30.28 49.82
N ALA A 297 2.48 31.56 49.86
CA ALA A 297 3.34 32.66 50.20
C ALA A 297 4.08 32.27 51.48
N ALA A 298 5.25 31.65 51.33
CA ALA A 298 6.28 31.66 52.34
C ALA A 298 6.89 33.05 52.28
N SER A 299 6.12 34.02 52.80
CA SER A 299 6.66 35.24 53.36
C SER A 299 7.46 34.83 54.59
N ASP A 300 8.69 34.36 54.38
CA ASP A 300 9.71 34.39 55.42
C ASP A 300 10.73 35.45 55.03
N GLU A 301 10.63 36.55 55.77
CA GLU A 301 11.61 37.60 55.89
C GLU A 301 13.01 37.01 56.12
N SER A 302 13.98 37.41 55.29
CA SER A 302 15.38 37.43 55.73
C SER A 302 16.17 38.39 54.88
N SER A 303 16.29 39.60 55.42
CA SER A 303 17.37 40.54 55.14
C SER A 303 18.74 39.86 55.16
N THR A 304 19.59 40.07 54.16
CA THR A 304 20.93 40.68 54.34
C THR A 304 21.74 40.73 53.03
N SER A 305 22.27 41.93 52.79
CA SER A 305 23.55 42.31 52.18
C SER A 305 23.93 41.76 50.79
N ASP A 306 23.96 42.67 49.83
CA ASP A 306 25.17 43.11 49.11
C ASP A 306 26.34 42.10 49.10
N ASP A 307 26.66 41.58 47.92
CA ASP A 307 28.01 41.75 47.38
C ASP A 307 28.07 41.38 45.88
N ASP A 308 28.61 42.32 45.13
CA ASP A 308 28.96 42.27 43.72
C ASP A 308 29.90 41.11 43.38
N VAL A 309 29.56 40.29 42.37
CA VAL A 309 30.60 39.69 41.51
C VAL A 309 30.12 39.63 40.06
N PHE A 310 30.52 40.66 39.31
CA PHE A 310 30.59 40.68 37.86
C PHE A 310 31.66 39.67 37.41
N VAL A 311 31.28 38.55 36.78
CA VAL A 311 32.23 37.68 36.06
C VAL A 311 31.92 37.73 34.57
N ASP A 312 32.74 38.53 33.90
CA ASP A 312 32.87 38.66 32.45
C ASP A 312 33.43 37.34 31.86
N TYR A 313 32.59 36.58 31.14
CA TYR A 313 33.00 35.40 30.37
C TYR A 313 33.09 35.74 28.88
N ALA A 314 33.87 36.76 28.55
CA ALA A 314 34.33 37.02 27.19
C ALA A 314 35.84 36.76 27.07
N SER A 315 36.23 35.51 26.85
CA SER A 315 37.45 35.10 26.10
C SER A 315 37.81 33.65 26.42
N GLN A 316 37.60 32.73 25.47
CA GLN A 316 38.55 31.67 25.10
C GLN A 316 37.88 30.62 24.22
N LYS A 317 38.05 30.76 22.89
CA LYS A 317 38.58 29.68 22.01
C LYS A 317 38.67 30.17 20.57
N LYS A 318 39.79 30.84 20.27
CA LYS A 318 40.49 30.70 18.99
C LYS A 318 41.60 29.67 19.22
N MET A 319 41.90 28.90 18.17
CA MET A 319 42.92 27.83 18.05
C MET A 319 42.41 26.40 18.27
N GLN A 320 41.91 25.78 17.20
CA GLN A 320 42.65 24.80 16.40
C GLN A 320 42.05 24.74 15.00
#